data_AF-A0A212EWK2-F1
#
_entry.id   AF-A0A212EWK2-F1
#
_cell.length_a   1.000
_cell.length_b   1.000
_cell.length_c   1.000
_cell.angle_alpha   90.00
_cell.angle_beta   90.00
_cell.angle_gamma   90.00
#
_symmetry.space_group_name_H-M   'P 1'
#
loop_
_entity.id
_entity.type
_entity.pdbx_description
1 polymer ?
#
loop_
_entity_poly.entity_id
_entity_poly.type
_entity_poly.pdbx_seq_one_letter_code
_entity_poly.pdbx_strand_id
1 'polypeptide(L)'
;MGVDSVPSRPTLQLEAGSGDGPGPPMNNNTDGAVASPPRDDNHNPDPATPRATQITPSEVLKLYGDRLSEWERTEVRKYPEIWFLGLEANKVQARSNLPNNCGFDDENGSYNKQIHDHIAYRYEILEVIGKGSFGQVIRALDYRTGNQVAIKIIRNKKRFHHQALVEVRVLDHLRLKDKDQSHNVIHMLDYFYFRNHLCISFELMSINLYELIKKNNYQGFSLSLIRRFANSLLRCLRLLEAENIIHCDLKPENILLKARGSSSIKVIDFGSSCYTHERVYTYIQSRFYRSPEVILGLQYGTPIDMWSMDYAKGFNLSSQLLSRPGMESYITLEACGWVIADDR
;
A
#
# COMPACT_ATOMS: atom_id res chain seq x y z
N MET A 1 -18.06 12.90 31.66
CA MET A 1 -17.06 13.99 31.46
C MET A 1 -15.78 13.33 31.03
N GLY A 2 -15.22 13.79 29.90
CA GLY A 2 -14.11 13.15 29.20
C GLY A 2 -14.32 13.33 27.70
N VAL A 3 -13.94 14.51 27.19
CA VAL A 3 -13.99 14.87 25.77
C VAL A 3 -12.71 14.34 25.15
N ASP A 4 -12.76 13.18 24.50
CA ASP A 4 -11.65 12.72 23.67
C ASP A 4 -11.65 13.53 22.37
N SER A 5 -10.76 14.52 22.34
CA SER A 5 -10.39 15.30 21.16
C SER A 5 -9.99 14.38 20.00
N VAL A 6 -10.33 14.80 18.78
CA VAL A 6 -9.75 14.28 17.53
C VAL A 6 -8.23 14.14 17.72
N PRO A 7 -7.61 12.99 17.42
CA PRO A 7 -6.15 12.95 17.32
C PRO A 7 -5.78 13.88 16.17
N SER A 8 -5.26 15.05 16.53
CA SER A 8 -4.57 15.92 15.60
C SER A 8 -3.48 15.10 14.90
N ARG A 9 -3.23 15.42 13.63
CA ARG A 9 -2.13 14.89 12.83
C ARG A 9 -0.88 14.78 13.72
N PRO A 10 -0.30 13.59 13.96
CA PRO A 10 0.93 13.52 14.72
C PRO A 10 2.00 14.27 13.92
N THR A 11 2.46 15.40 14.43
CA THR A 11 3.73 15.97 14.04
C THR A 11 4.78 14.94 14.44
N LEU A 12 5.59 14.46 13.48
CA LEU A 12 6.77 13.65 13.78
C LEU A 12 7.71 14.51 14.65
N GLN A 13 7.63 14.38 15.96
CA GLN A 13 8.58 15.02 16.87
C GLN A 13 9.88 14.22 16.85
N LEU A 14 10.94 14.84 16.32
CA LEU A 14 12.33 14.42 16.47
C LEU A 14 12.78 14.77 17.90
N GLU A 15 13.21 13.80 18.68
CA GLU A 15 14.01 14.07 19.88
C GLU A 15 15.44 14.38 19.45
N ALA A 16 15.87 15.64 19.63
CA ALA A 16 17.28 16.00 19.69
C ALA A 16 17.48 17.27 20.53
N GLY A 17 18.28 17.14 21.59
CA GLY A 17 19.25 18.13 22.09
C GLY A 17 18.77 19.54 22.47
N SER A 18 18.88 19.84 23.76
CA SER A 18 18.83 21.16 24.40
C SER A 18 19.63 22.26 23.69
N GLY A 19 19.00 23.42 23.44
CA GLY A 19 19.63 24.68 23.06
C GLY A 19 18.62 25.82 22.87
N ASP A 20 18.81 26.92 23.61
CA ASP A 20 17.94 28.11 23.71
C ASP A 20 17.76 28.91 22.39
N GLY A 21 16.48 29.19 22.04
CA GLY A 21 15.92 30.35 21.31
C GLY A 21 16.39 30.70 19.86
N PRO A 22 15.68 31.59 19.11
CA PRO A 22 14.30 32.07 19.21
C PRO A 22 13.37 31.50 18.09
N GLY A 23 12.05 31.68 18.26
CA GLY A 23 10.99 31.00 17.49
C GLY A 23 10.96 31.18 15.97
N PRO A 24 10.29 30.26 15.23
CA PRO A 24 10.27 30.28 13.78
C PRO A 24 9.23 31.29 13.23
N PRO A 25 9.44 31.84 12.02
CA PRO A 25 8.55 32.81 11.43
C PRO A 25 7.26 32.15 10.92
N MET A 26 6.14 32.85 11.09
CA MET A 26 4.91 32.57 10.35
C MET A 26 5.18 32.76 8.86
N ASN A 27 4.99 31.72 8.06
CA ASN A 27 4.97 31.83 6.61
C ASN A 27 3.52 31.75 6.11
N ASN A 28 2.96 32.92 5.78
CA ASN A 28 1.76 33.04 4.97
C ASN A 28 2.13 32.69 3.53
N ASN A 29 1.62 31.57 3.01
CA ASN A 29 1.52 31.38 1.56
C ASN A 29 0.14 30.79 1.24
N THR A 30 -0.74 31.71 0.88
CA THR A 30 -1.96 31.51 0.10
C THR A 30 -1.62 31.05 -1.32
N ASP A 31 -2.46 30.17 -1.85
CA ASP A 31 -2.74 29.90 -3.27
C ASP A 31 -1.57 29.54 -4.21
N GLY A 32 -1.34 28.24 -4.33
CA GLY A 32 -0.63 27.64 -5.46
C GLY A 32 -1.46 26.50 -6.06
N ALA A 33 -2.31 26.81 -7.03
CA ALA A 33 -3.03 25.82 -7.82
C ALA A 33 -2.02 24.93 -8.56
N VAL A 34 -1.95 23.65 -8.18
CA VAL A 34 -1.16 22.65 -8.91
C VAL A 34 -1.91 22.28 -10.17
N ALA A 35 -1.31 22.59 -11.33
CA ALA A 35 -1.82 22.23 -12.64
C ALA A 35 -1.92 20.71 -12.80
N SER A 36 -3.10 20.24 -13.20
CA SER A 36 -3.38 18.85 -13.57
C SER A 36 -2.50 18.42 -14.77
N PRO A 37 -2.06 17.14 -14.85
CA PRO A 37 -1.36 16.64 -16.03
C PRO A 37 -2.31 16.58 -17.25
N PRO A 38 -1.78 16.58 -18.50
CA PRO A 38 -2.60 16.54 -19.70
C PRO A 38 -3.39 15.23 -19.78
N ARG A 39 -4.65 15.34 -20.19
CA ARG A 39 -5.55 14.19 -20.41
C ARG A 39 -5.19 13.52 -21.74
N ASP A 40 -5.00 12.20 -21.71
CA ASP A 40 -5.08 11.35 -22.90
C ASP A 40 -6.56 11.23 -23.28
N ASP A 41 -7.00 11.99 -24.28
CA ASP A 41 -8.34 11.94 -24.85
C ASP A 41 -8.51 10.68 -25.72
N ASN A 42 -8.66 9.51 -25.09
CA ASN A 42 -9.18 8.32 -25.79
C ASN A 42 -9.78 7.26 -24.86
N HIS A 43 -10.69 7.66 -23.98
CA HIS A 43 -11.61 6.74 -23.32
C HIS A 43 -13.05 7.27 -23.39
N ASN A 44 -13.92 6.42 -23.93
CA ASN A 44 -15.36 6.58 -23.95
C ASN A 44 -15.87 6.84 -22.52
N PRO A 45 -16.72 7.84 -22.25
CA PRO A 45 -17.11 8.18 -20.90
C PRO A 45 -18.00 7.06 -20.33
N ASP A 46 -17.54 6.43 -19.24
CA ASP A 46 -18.39 5.62 -18.38
C ASP A 46 -19.60 6.46 -17.90
N PRO A 47 -20.79 5.86 -17.72
CA PRO A 47 -22.00 6.58 -17.32
C PRO A 47 -21.75 7.35 -16.01
N ALA A 48 -22.05 8.65 -16.05
CA ALA A 48 -21.68 9.66 -15.07
C ALA A 48 -21.87 9.19 -13.61
N THR A 49 -20.75 9.06 -12.89
CA THR A 49 -20.75 9.02 -11.43
C THR A 49 -21.39 10.30 -10.91
N PRO A 50 -22.43 10.23 -10.05
CA PRO A 50 -23.03 11.42 -9.46
C PRO A 50 -21.94 12.19 -8.70
N ARG A 51 -21.72 13.47 -9.04
CA ARG A 51 -20.87 14.35 -8.24
C ARG A 51 -21.58 14.57 -6.91
N ALA A 52 -21.22 13.79 -5.90
CA ALA A 52 -21.76 13.96 -4.56
C ALA A 52 -21.40 15.34 -4.03
N THR A 53 -22.41 16.09 -3.60
CA THR A 53 -22.21 17.36 -2.91
C THR A 53 -21.88 17.08 -1.45
N GLN A 54 -20.86 17.75 -0.93
CA GLN A 54 -20.49 17.68 0.49
C GLN A 54 -21.67 18.08 1.38
N ILE A 55 -21.88 17.33 2.47
CA ILE A 55 -22.92 17.59 3.46
C ILE A 55 -22.25 17.83 4.82
N THR A 56 -22.79 18.74 5.63
CA THR A 56 -22.27 18.97 6.99
C THR A 56 -22.75 17.90 7.97
N PRO A 57 -22.03 17.62 9.08
CA PRO A 57 -22.51 16.69 10.11
C PRO A 57 -23.88 17.06 10.69
N SER A 58 -24.16 18.35 10.85
CA SER A 58 -25.46 18.83 11.35
C SER A 58 -26.61 18.50 10.39
N GLU A 59 -26.39 18.67 9.08
CA GLU A 59 -27.38 18.30 8.06
C GLU A 59 -27.56 16.78 7.99
N VAL A 60 -26.47 16.00 8.07
CA VAL A 60 -26.54 14.54 8.12
C VAL A 60 -27.40 14.07 9.30
N LEU A 61 -27.16 14.61 10.49
CA LEU A 61 -27.92 14.25 11.69
C LEU A 61 -29.40 14.65 11.58
N LYS A 62 -29.68 15.78 10.92
CA LYS A 62 -31.06 16.26 10.71
C LYS A 62 -31.81 15.43 9.67
N LEU A 63 -31.16 15.06 8.57
CA LEU A 63 -31.80 14.43 7.40
C LEU A 63 -31.77 12.90 7.44
N TYR A 64 -30.73 12.32 8.03
CA TYR A 64 -30.46 10.88 7.99
C TYR A 64 -30.19 10.29 9.38
N GLY A 65 -30.35 11.07 10.46
CA GLY A 65 -29.99 10.64 11.81
C GLY A 65 -30.70 9.36 12.24
N ASP A 66 -31.97 9.18 11.86
CA ASP A 66 -32.77 7.98 12.08
C ASP A 66 -32.20 6.73 11.39
N ARG A 67 -31.56 6.92 10.23
CA ARG A 67 -30.92 5.87 9.42
C ARG A 67 -29.47 5.56 9.79
N LEU A 68 -28.84 6.40 10.61
CA LEU A 68 -27.51 6.15 11.15
C LEU A 68 -27.56 5.24 12.38
N SER A 69 -26.55 4.39 12.53
CA SER A 69 -26.32 3.64 13.77
C SER A 69 -26.07 4.59 14.94
N GLU A 70 -26.33 4.10 16.17
CA GLU A 70 -26.09 4.88 17.39
C GLU A 70 -24.64 5.39 17.48
N TRP A 71 -23.67 4.56 17.07
CA TRP A 71 -22.26 4.93 17.01
C TRP A 71 -22.01 6.08 16.03
N GLU A 72 -22.52 5.96 14.80
CA GLU A 72 -22.33 6.96 13.74
C GLU A 72 -22.94 8.31 14.08
N ARG A 73 -24.09 8.33 14.78
CA ARG A 73 -24.70 9.58 15.24
C ARG A 73 -23.74 10.40 16.10
N THR A 74 -22.78 9.77 16.78
CA THR A 74 -21.74 10.46 17.56
C THR A 74 -20.48 10.68 16.75
N GLU A 75 -20.03 9.65 16.04
CA GLU A 75 -18.80 9.65 15.25
C GLU A 75 -18.81 10.70 14.12
N VAL A 76 -19.94 10.90 13.44
CA VAL A 76 -20.06 11.81 12.29
C VAL A 76 -19.67 13.25 12.62
N ARG A 77 -19.88 13.68 13.88
CA ARG A 77 -19.50 15.03 14.34
C ARG A 77 -17.99 15.29 14.32
N LYS A 78 -17.18 14.22 14.26
CA LYS A 78 -15.71 14.31 14.18
C LYS A 78 -15.20 14.61 12.77
N TYR A 79 -16.06 14.51 11.74
CA TYR A 79 -15.67 14.65 10.34
C TYR A 79 -16.28 15.93 9.77
N PRO A 80 -15.47 16.95 9.42
CA PRO A 80 -16.00 18.23 8.93
C PRO A 80 -16.61 18.14 7.53
N GLU A 81 -16.17 17.17 6.72
CA GLU A 81 -16.64 16.95 5.35
C GLU A 81 -17.23 15.55 5.23
N ILE A 82 -18.53 15.45 4.94
CA ILE A 82 -19.22 14.19 4.70
C ILE A 82 -19.56 14.08 3.22
N TRP A 83 -19.14 12.98 2.60
CA TRP A 83 -19.35 12.70 1.17
C TRP A 83 -20.17 11.43 0.93
N PHE A 84 -20.08 10.44 1.84
CA PHE A 84 -20.76 9.16 1.70
C PHE A 84 -21.13 8.56 3.07
N LEU A 85 -22.36 8.04 3.19
CA LEU A 85 -22.91 7.50 4.45
C LEU A 85 -23.09 5.98 4.47
N GLY A 86 -23.11 5.30 3.31
CA GLY A 86 -23.37 3.86 3.24
C GLY A 86 -24.71 3.43 3.85
N LEU A 87 -25.79 4.19 3.59
CA LEU A 87 -27.09 4.01 4.27
C LEU A 87 -27.79 2.66 3.97
N GLU A 88 -27.43 2.00 2.86
CA GLU A 88 -27.97 0.70 2.45
C GLU A 88 -27.10 -0.48 2.92
N ALA A 89 -25.95 -0.21 3.55
CA ALA A 89 -25.04 -1.25 3.99
C ALA A 89 -25.57 -1.95 5.24
N ASN A 90 -25.26 -3.24 5.37
CA ASN A 90 -25.50 -4.00 6.59
C ASN A 90 -24.45 -3.66 7.66
N LYS A 91 -24.60 -2.50 8.31
CA LYS A 91 -23.63 -1.93 9.23
C LYS A 91 -23.38 -2.78 10.47
N VAL A 92 -22.13 -2.76 10.93
CA VAL A 92 -21.74 -3.36 12.22
C VAL A 92 -22.50 -2.68 13.35
N GLN A 93 -23.17 -3.48 14.18
CA GLN A 93 -23.93 -3.01 15.34
C GLN A 93 -23.00 -2.76 16.54
N ALA A 94 -22.14 -1.75 16.42
CA ALA A 94 -21.13 -1.46 17.42
C ALA A 94 -21.71 -0.87 18.71
N ARG A 95 -21.16 -1.26 19.86
CA ARG A 95 -21.54 -0.75 21.18
C ARG A 95 -20.30 -0.62 22.06
N SER A 96 -20.26 0.43 22.89
CA SER A 96 -19.08 0.77 23.72
C SER A 96 -18.66 -0.32 24.69
N ASN A 97 -19.58 -1.20 25.11
CA ASN A 97 -19.32 -2.31 26.01
C ASN A 97 -18.90 -3.61 25.30
N LEU A 98 -18.94 -3.67 23.97
CA LEU A 98 -18.52 -4.86 23.24
C LEU A 98 -16.98 -4.97 23.19
N PRO A 99 -16.43 -6.18 23.32
CA PRO A 99 -15.00 -6.41 23.13
C PRO A 99 -14.58 -6.13 21.68
N ASN A 100 -13.28 -6.26 21.39
CA ASN A 100 -12.72 -6.16 20.04
C ASN A 100 -13.13 -4.86 19.34
N ASN A 101 -12.72 -3.73 19.92
CA ASN A 101 -12.98 -2.39 19.37
C ASN A 101 -14.48 -2.12 19.19
N CYS A 102 -15.27 -2.31 20.25
CA CYS A 102 -16.72 -2.09 20.23
C CYS A 102 -17.47 -2.96 19.20
N GLY A 103 -16.89 -4.09 18.77
CA GLY A 103 -17.44 -4.98 17.73
C GLY A 103 -16.93 -4.69 16.31
N PHE A 104 -16.12 -3.65 16.11
CA PHE A 104 -15.55 -3.34 14.79
C PHE A 104 -14.42 -4.27 14.37
N ASP A 105 -13.81 -5.02 15.30
CA ASP A 105 -12.67 -5.89 14.99
C ASP A 105 -13.05 -7.37 15.15
N ASP A 106 -12.40 -8.22 14.36
CA ASP A 106 -12.31 -9.65 14.66
C ASP A 106 -11.33 -9.92 15.82
N GLU A 107 -11.21 -11.17 16.25
CA GLU A 107 -10.31 -11.59 17.35
C GLU A 107 -8.83 -11.28 17.06
N ASN A 108 -8.46 -11.19 15.77
CA ASN A 108 -7.11 -10.89 15.31
C ASN A 108 -6.85 -9.38 15.18
N GLY A 109 -7.83 -8.52 15.47
CA GLY A 109 -7.74 -7.07 15.30
C GLY A 109 -7.86 -6.62 13.84
N SER A 110 -8.46 -7.43 12.95
CA SER A 110 -8.78 -7.00 11.59
C SER A 110 -10.16 -6.33 11.56
N TYR A 111 -10.30 -5.25 10.79
CA TYR A 111 -11.55 -4.52 10.68
C TYR A 111 -12.67 -5.37 10.03
N ASN A 112 -13.84 -5.39 10.66
CA ASN A 112 -15.06 -6.03 10.18
C ASN A 112 -15.74 -5.19 9.11
N LYS A 113 -15.08 -5.04 7.95
CA LYS A 113 -15.66 -4.30 6.81
C LYS A 113 -16.99 -4.89 6.32
N GLN A 114 -17.89 -4.00 5.93
CA GLN A 114 -19.16 -4.30 5.28
C GLN A 114 -19.13 -3.69 3.88
N ILE A 115 -19.46 -4.48 2.86
CA ILE A 115 -19.50 -3.99 1.48
C ILE A 115 -20.62 -2.93 1.38
N HIS A 116 -20.36 -1.87 0.61
CA HIS A 116 -21.17 -0.64 0.47
C HIS A 116 -21.24 0.25 1.72
N ASP A 117 -20.56 -0.09 2.81
CA ASP A 117 -20.42 0.80 3.97
C ASP A 117 -19.34 1.85 3.73
N HIS A 118 -19.30 2.86 4.59
CA HIS A 118 -18.35 3.95 4.48
C HIS A 118 -17.04 3.70 5.25
N ILE A 119 -15.94 4.26 4.73
CA ILE A 119 -14.74 4.57 5.50
C ILE A 119 -14.62 6.09 5.58
N ALA A 120 -14.46 6.62 6.81
CA ALA A 120 -14.25 8.04 7.09
C ALA A 120 -15.28 8.98 6.41
N TYR A 121 -16.52 8.51 6.27
CA TYR A 121 -17.63 9.21 5.58
C TYR A 121 -17.29 9.73 4.18
N ARG A 122 -16.34 9.09 3.50
CA ARG A 122 -15.83 9.52 2.19
C ARG A 122 -15.74 8.39 1.18
N TYR A 123 -15.27 7.23 1.60
CA TYR A 123 -15.01 6.13 0.71
C TYR A 123 -16.10 5.07 0.84
N GLU A 124 -16.64 4.59 -0.28
CA GLU A 124 -17.50 3.41 -0.31
C GLU A 124 -16.66 2.15 -0.50
N ILE A 125 -16.86 1.14 0.33
CA ILE A 125 -16.18 -0.15 0.23
C ILE A 125 -16.83 -0.98 -0.88
N LEU A 126 -16.10 -1.26 -1.96
CA LEU A 126 -16.65 -2.02 -3.10
C LEU A 126 -16.31 -3.51 -3.03
N GLU A 127 -15.05 -3.84 -2.77
CA GLU A 127 -14.58 -5.23 -2.68
C GLU A 127 -13.27 -5.33 -1.90
N VAL A 128 -12.92 -6.54 -1.48
CA VAL A 128 -11.61 -6.85 -0.90
C VAL A 128 -10.68 -7.35 -1.99
N ILE A 129 -9.57 -6.64 -2.23
CA ILE A 129 -8.58 -6.96 -3.27
C ILE A 129 -7.30 -7.59 -2.71
N GLY A 130 -7.10 -7.55 -1.40
CA GLY A 130 -5.96 -8.18 -0.75
C GLY A 130 -6.20 -8.48 0.73
N LYS A 131 -5.58 -9.56 1.23
CA LYS A 131 -5.56 -9.94 2.66
C LYS A 131 -4.18 -10.45 3.01
N GLY A 132 -3.67 -10.06 4.19
CA GLY A 132 -2.38 -10.51 4.67
C GLY A 132 -2.23 -10.38 6.18
N SER A 133 -1.03 -10.64 6.68
CA SER A 133 -0.66 -10.47 8.09
C SER A 133 -0.87 -9.04 8.58
N PHE A 134 -0.60 -8.05 7.72
CA PHE A 134 -0.70 -6.62 8.00
C PHE A 134 -2.14 -6.10 8.12
N GLY A 135 -3.11 -6.80 7.52
CA GLY A 135 -4.48 -6.33 7.41
C GLY A 135 -5.11 -6.67 6.07
N GLN A 136 -5.92 -5.75 5.57
CA GLN A 136 -6.75 -5.97 4.40
C GLN A 136 -6.62 -4.78 3.46
N VAL A 137 -6.69 -5.05 2.15
CA VAL A 137 -6.73 -4.02 1.12
C VAL A 137 -8.08 -4.11 0.43
N ILE A 138 -8.79 -2.98 0.38
CA ILE A 138 -10.08 -2.86 -0.30
C ILE A 138 -9.93 -1.99 -1.54
N ARG A 139 -10.75 -2.26 -2.56
CA ARG A 139 -11.06 -1.28 -3.61
C ARG A 139 -12.24 -0.45 -3.13
N ALA A 140 -12.12 0.86 -3.24
CA ALA A 140 -13.13 1.79 -2.78
C ALA A 140 -13.38 2.92 -3.79
N LEU A 141 -14.59 3.46 -3.81
CA LEU A 141 -14.92 4.68 -4.54
C LEU A 141 -14.73 5.87 -3.61
N ASP A 142 -13.87 6.82 -4.00
CA ASP A 142 -13.71 8.08 -3.29
C ASP A 142 -14.77 9.08 -3.78
N TYR A 143 -15.80 9.32 -2.97
CA TYR A 143 -16.90 10.23 -3.34
C TYR A 143 -16.47 11.71 -3.44
N ARG A 144 -15.32 12.08 -2.87
CA ARG A 144 -14.77 13.44 -3.01
C ARG A 144 -14.20 13.68 -4.42
N THR A 145 -13.53 12.67 -4.98
CA THR A 145 -12.81 12.82 -6.26
C THR A 145 -13.50 12.12 -7.43
N GLY A 146 -14.43 11.21 -7.16
CA GLY A 146 -15.08 10.34 -8.14
C GLY A 146 -14.20 9.18 -8.63
N ASN A 147 -12.99 9.03 -8.09
CA ASN A 147 -12.02 8.02 -8.53
C ASN A 147 -12.08 6.77 -7.65
N GLN A 148 -11.71 5.63 -8.22
CA GLN A 148 -11.46 4.42 -7.43
C GLN A 148 -10.04 4.41 -6.86
N VAL A 149 -9.92 3.92 -5.64
CA VAL A 149 -8.67 3.85 -4.87
C VAL A 149 -8.50 2.48 -4.23
N ALA A 150 -7.26 2.13 -3.89
CA ALA A 150 -6.98 1.02 -2.99
C ALA A 150 -6.77 1.57 -1.56
N ILE A 151 -7.40 0.98 -0.55
CA ILE A 151 -7.21 1.37 0.85
C ILE A 151 -6.70 0.18 1.64
N LYS A 152 -5.48 0.29 2.19
CA LYS A 152 -4.88 -0.65 3.13
C LYS A 152 -5.35 -0.30 4.54
N ILE A 153 -6.15 -1.16 5.14
CA ILE A 153 -6.65 -1.06 6.51
C ILE A 153 -5.72 -1.91 7.40
N ILE A 154 -4.91 -1.24 8.20
CA ILE A 154 -3.91 -1.88 9.07
C ILE A 154 -4.59 -2.53 10.26
N ARG A 155 -4.19 -3.74 10.64
CA ARG A 155 -4.71 -4.40 11.85
C ARG A 155 -4.48 -3.54 13.08
N ASN A 156 -5.48 -3.50 13.95
CA ASN A 156 -5.46 -2.79 15.22
C ASN A 156 -4.62 -3.56 16.26
N LYS A 157 -3.30 -3.63 16.02
CA LYS A 157 -2.30 -4.16 16.94
C LYS A 157 -1.06 -3.27 16.88
N LYS A 158 -0.47 -2.98 18.04
CA LYS A 158 0.67 -2.04 18.18
C LYS A 158 1.84 -2.33 17.23
N ARG A 159 2.19 -3.61 17.03
CA ARG A 159 3.27 -4.02 16.11
C ARG A 159 3.00 -3.58 14.67
N PHE A 160 1.81 -3.89 14.14
CA PHE A 160 1.45 -3.54 12.76
C PHE A 160 1.27 -2.04 12.59
N HIS A 161 0.74 -1.36 13.61
CA HIS A 161 0.61 0.08 13.63
C HIS A 161 1.98 0.79 13.54
N HIS A 162 2.95 0.39 14.36
CA HIS A 162 4.30 0.97 14.30
C HIS A 162 4.97 0.74 12.94
N GLN A 163 4.84 -0.47 12.41
CA GLN A 163 5.38 -0.83 11.11
C GLN A 163 4.73 -0.05 9.95
N ALA A 164 3.41 0.19 10.02
CA ALA A 164 2.70 1.00 9.04
C ALA A 164 3.07 2.49 9.12
N LEU A 165 3.45 3.03 10.28
CA LEU A 165 3.99 4.38 10.38
C LEU A 165 5.36 4.51 9.69
N VAL A 166 6.20 3.46 9.75
CA VAL A 166 7.44 3.40 8.97
C VAL A 166 7.13 3.38 7.47
N GLU A 167 6.15 2.58 7.04
CA GLU A 167 5.68 2.53 5.64
C GLU A 167 5.23 3.91 5.15
N VAL A 168 4.39 4.62 5.92
CA VAL A 168 3.95 5.98 5.59
C VAL A 168 5.15 6.93 5.44
N ARG A 169 6.10 6.91 6.37
CA ARG A 169 7.31 7.76 6.32
C ARG A 169 8.16 7.48 5.07
N VAL A 170 8.37 6.20 4.75
CA VAL A 170 9.14 5.77 3.58
C VAL A 170 8.44 6.22 2.29
N LEU A 171 7.12 6.01 2.18
CA LEU A 171 6.35 6.36 0.99
C LEU A 171 6.26 7.88 0.78
N ASP A 172 6.09 8.67 1.84
CA ASP A 172 6.12 10.14 1.75
C ASP A 172 7.49 10.63 1.25
N HIS A 173 8.58 10.06 1.78
CA HIS A 173 9.93 10.38 1.33
C HIS A 173 10.15 10.02 -0.14
N LEU A 174 9.79 8.80 -0.55
CA LEU A 174 9.96 8.34 -1.94
C LEU A 174 9.10 9.14 -2.92
N ARG A 175 7.88 9.55 -2.53
CA ARG A 175 7.03 10.41 -3.36
C ARG A 175 7.67 11.75 -3.68
N LEU A 176 8.43 12.34 -2.75
CA LEU A 176 9.16 13.59 -2.98
C LEU A 176 10.34 13.42 -3.96
N LYS A 177 10.88 12.20 -4.07
CA LYS A 177 11.98 11.85 -4.98
C LYS A 177 11.50 11.36 -6.35
N ASP A 178 10.28 10.84 -6.44
CA ASP A 178 9.67 10.30 -7.67
C ASP A 178 8.63 11.28 -8.29
N LYS A 179 8.99 12.56 -8.45
CA LYS A 179 8.07 13.62 -8.91
C LYS A 179 7.55 13.41 -10.32
N ASP A 180 8.35 12.79 -11.19
CA ASP A 180 8.01 12.49 -12.59
C ASP A 180 7.37 11.09 -12.76
N GLN A 181 7.17 10.36 -11.66
CA GLN A 181 6.65 8.99 -11.62
C GLN A 181 7.46 7.98 -12.45
N SER A 182 8.76 8.22 -12.65
CA SER A 182 9.63 7.39 -13.50
C SER A 182 10.28 6.21 -12.76
N HIS A 183 10.21 6.18 -11.43
CA HIS A 183 10.88 5.16 -10.60
C HIS A 183 10.02 3.95 -10.27
N ASN A 184 8.77 3.89 -10.75
CA ASN A 184 7.89 2.73 -10.59
C ASN A 184 7.63 2.36 -9.12
N VAL A 185 7.52 3.35 -8.22
CA VAL A 185 7.08 3.16 -6.83
C VAL A 185 5.59 3.50 -6.73
N ILE A 186 4.84 2.74 -5.92
CA ILE A 186 3.44 3.06 -5.62
C ILE A 186 3.32 4.41 -4.91
N HIS A 187 2.36 5.23 -5.33
CA HIS A 187 2.13 6.52 -4.70
C HIS A 187 0.99 6.42 -3.69
N MET A 188 1.32 6.72 -2.43
CA MET A 188 0.32 6.98 -1.40
C MET A 188 -0.39 8.30 -1.70
N LEU A 189 -1.72 8.27 -1.68
CA LEU A 189 -2.57 9.44 -1.89
C LEU A 189 -2.78 10.19 -0.58
N ASP A 190 -3.13 9.46 0.48
CA ASP A 190 -3.48 9.99 1.80
C ASP A 190 -3.39 8.88 2.88
N TYR A 191 -3.25 9.26 4.15
CA TYR A 191 -3.34 8.35 5.30
C TYR A 191 -4.15 8.98 6.44
N PHE A 192 -4.96 8.18 7.13
CA PHE A 192 -5.86 8.67 8.17
C PHE A 192 -6.24 7.55 9.15
N TYR A 193 -6.81 7.93 10.29
CA TYR A 193 -7.37 6.97 11.24
C TYR A 193 -8.87 6.85 11.08
N PHE A 194 -9.38 5.62 11.09
CA PHE A 194 -10.81 5.34 11.11
C PHE A 194 -11.07 4.17 12.07
N ARG A 195 -11.90 4.40 13.09
CA ARG A 195 -12.28 3.38 14.08
C ARG A 195 -11.08 2.59 14.63
N ASN A 196 -10.04 3.29 15.08
CA ASN A 196 -8.77 2.74 15.61
C ASN A 196 -7.87 1.98 14.62
N HIS A 197 -8.19 1.97 13.33
CA HIS A 197 -7.29 1.50 12.29
C HIS A 197 -6.57 2.65 11.60
N LEU A 198 -5.27 2.49 11.36
CA LEU A 198 -4.57 3.31 10.38
C LEU A 198 -4.98 2.81 8.98
N CYS A 199 -5.46 3.74 8.17
CA CYS A 199 -5.85 3.52 6.78
C CYS A 199 -4.88 4.28 5.87
N ILE A 200 -4.37 3.60 4.85
CA ILE A 200 -3.48 4.20 3.85
C ILE A 200 -4.13 4.02 2.47
N SER A 201 -4.35 5.12 1.77
CA SER A 201 -4.96 5.12 0.44
C SER A 201 -3.90 5.26 -0.66
N PHE A 202 -4.10 4.52 -1.75
CA PHE A 202 -3.19 4.41 -2.89
C PHE A 202 -3.95 4.56 -4.20
N GLU A 203 -3.22 4.90 -5.27
CA GLU A 203 -3.71 4.71 -6.63
C GLU A 203 -4.15 3.25 -6.84
N LEU A 204 -5.29 3.04 -7.51
CA LEU A 204 -5.75 1.70 -7.82
C LEU A 204 -4.95 1.13 -8.99
N MET A 205 -4.43 -0.09 -8.80
CA MET A 205 -3.59 -0.79 -9.76
C MET A 205 -4.28 -2.07 -10.25
N SER A 206 -3.72 -2.71 -11.27
CA SER A 206 -4.19 -3.99 -11.79
C SER A 206 -3.57 -5.16 -11.02
N ILE A 207 -3.65 -6.37 -11.58
CA ILE A 207 -3.13 -7.60 -10.96
C ILE A 207 -1.62 -7.55 -10.70
N ASN A 208 -1.19 -8.32 -9.71
CA ASN A 208 0.23 -8.56 -9.45
C ASN A 208 0.86 -9.51 -10.48
N LEU A 209 2.19 -9.56 -10.52
CA LEU A 209 2.90 -10.42 -11.46
C LEU A 209 2.70 -11.92 -11.18
N TYR A 210 2.45 -12.32 -9.94
CA TYR A 210 2.12 -13.72 -9.63
C TYR A 210 0.81 -14.16 -10.30
N GLU A 211 -0.25 -13.36 -10.17
CA GLU A 211 -1.54 -13.59 -10.82
C GLU A 211 -1.42 -13.50 -12.35
N LEU A 212 -0.52 -12.67 -12.88
CA LEU A 212 -0.22 -12.64 -14.32
C LEU A 212 0.42 -13.95 -14.79
N ILE A 213 1.41 -14.47 -14.05
CA ILE A 213 2.06 -15.76 -14.35
C ILE A 213 1.04 -16.89 -14.32
N LYS A 214 0.17 -16.91 -13.30
CA LYS A 214 -0.91 -17.89 -13.16
C LYS A 214 -1.91 -17.81 -14.31
N LYS A 215 -2.33 -16.61 -14.72
CA LYS A 215 -3.21 -16.40 -15.89
C LYS A 215 -2.57 -16.85 -17.21
N ASN A 216 -1.25 -16.85 -17.27
CA ASN A 216 -0.47 -17.38 -18.39
C ASN A 216 -0.16 -18.89 -18.25
N ASN A 217 -0.85 -19.60 -17.35
CA ASN A 217 -0.68 -21.04 -17.09
C ASN A 217 0.78 -21.43 -16.86
N TYR A 218 1.56 -20.56 -16.21
CA TYR A 218 2.97 -20.78 -15.90
C TYR A 218 3.87 -21.03 -17.13
N GLN A 219 3.44 -20.70 -18.35
CA GLN A 219 4.23 -20.91 -19.58
C GLN A 219 5.41 -19.94 -19.73
N GLY A 220 5.65 -19.08 -18.73
CA GLY A 220 6.63 -18.00 -18.73
C GLY A 220 6.36 -16.91 -19.78
N PHE A 221 7.18 -15.87 -19.78
CA PHE A 221 7.01 -14.71 -20.66
C PHE A 221 8.11 -14.60 -21.72
N SER A 222 7.82 -13.90 -22.82
CA SER A 222 8.87 -13.59 -23.79
C SER A 222 10.01 -12.79 -23.16
N LEU A 223 11.24 -13.05 -23.60
CA LEU A 223 12.43 -12.36 -23.08
C LEU A 223 12.31 -10.83 -23.20
N SER A 224 11.65 -10.34 -24.25
CA SER A 224 11.35 -8.92 -24.42
C SER A 224 10.46 -8.36 -23.31
N LEU A 225 9.43 -9.10 -22.88
CA LEU A 225 8.58 -8.69 -21.76
C LEU A 225 9.34 -8.77 -20.42
N ILE A 226 10.12 -9.83 -20.20
CA ILE A 226 10.97 -9.97 -19.01
C ILE A 226 11.95 -8.79 -18.91
N ARG A 227 12.59 -8.41 -20.01
CA ARG A 227 13.50 -7.25 -20.08
C ARG A 227 12.79 -5.94 -19.69
N ARG A 228 11.55 -5.74 -20.13
CA ARG A 228 10.76 -4.55 -19.73
C ARG A 228 10.48 -4.55 -18.22
N PHE A 229 10.04 -5.66 -17.65
CA PHE A 229 9.83 -5.76 -16.21
C PHE A 229 11.13 -5.53 -15.42
N ALA A 230 12.23 -6.15 -15.85
CA ALA A 230 13.53 -5.97 -15.23
C ALA A 230 13.98 -4.50 -15.25
N ASN A 231 13.85 -3.81 -16.39
CA ASN A 231 14.20 -2.39 -16.48
C ASN A 231 13.35 -1.53 -15.54
N SER A 232 12.04 -1.80 -15.45
CA SER A 232 11.15 -1.06 -14.55
C SER A 232 11.49 -1.31 -13.07
N LEU A 233 11.80 -2.56 -12.70
CA LEU A 233 12.23 -2.92 -11.34
C LEU A 233 13.57 -2.27 -10.99
N LEU A 234 14.55 -2.26 -11.90
CA LEU A 234 15.84 -1.63 -11.68
C LEU A 234 15.70 -0.12 -11.44
N ARG A 235 14.75 0.57 -12.08
CA ARG A 235 14.48 1.99 -11.79
C ARG A 235 14.01 2.20 -10.36
N CYS A 236 13.15 1.32 -9.84
CA CYS A 236 12.73 1.34 -8.44
C CYS A 236 13.92 1.08 -7.52
N LEU A 237 14.66 -0.01 -7.73
CA LEU A 237 15.76 -0.41 -6.87
C LEU A 237 16.89 0.63 -6.83
N ARG A 238 17.18 1.29 -7.95
CA ARG A 238 18.13 2.40 -7.99
C ARG A 238 17.72 3.59 -7.12
N LEU A 239 16.41 3.91 -7.08
CA LEU A 239 15.92 4.94 -6.17
C LEU A 239 16.06 4.51 -4.71
N LEU A 240 15.68 3.27 -4.39
CA LEU A 240 15.79 2.76 -3.02
C LEU A 240 17.24 2.75 -2.53
N GLU A 241 18.17 2.33 -3.39
CA GLU A 241 19.61 2.38 -3.09
C GLU A 241 20.09 3.81 -2.83
N ALA A 242 19.76 4.76 -3.72
CA ALA A 242 20.14 6.16 -3.57
C ALA A 242 19.61 6.80 -2.28
N GLU A 243 18.43 6.37 -1.83
CA GLU A 243 17.78 6.86 -0.60
C GLU A 243 18.06 5.98 0.63
N ASN A 244 18.97 5.01 0.53
CA ASN A 244 19.36 4.10 1.62
C ASN A 244 18.18 3.33 2.24
N ILE A 245 17.22 2.93 1.40
CA ILE A 245 16.04 2.16 1.78
C ILE A 245 16.17 0.73 1.26
N ILE A 246 15.85 -0.24 2.13
CA ILE A 246 15.75 -1.66 1.78
C ILE A 246 14.27 -2.02 1.77
N HIS A 247 13.77 -2.63 0.69
CA HIS A 247 12.38 -3.06 0.58
C HIS A 247 12.08 -4.24 1.52
N CYS A 248 12.99 -5.22 1.61
CA CYS A 248 12.92 -6.39 2.50
C CYS A 248 11.83 -7.42 2.18
N ASP A 249 11.03 -7.26 1.13
CA ASP A 249 9.99 -8.24 0.75
C ASP A 249 9.62 -8.15 -0.75
N LEU A 250 10.62 -7.98 -1.62
CA LEU A 250 10.39 -7.95 -3.06
C LEU A 250 10.03 -9.35 -3.57
N LYS A 251 8.87 -9.46 -4.23
CA LYS A 251 8.33 -10.70 -4.80
C LYS A 251 7.27 -10.40 -5.86
N PRO A 252 6.91 -11.34 -6.74
CA PRO A 252 5.90 -11.14 -7.79
C PRO A 252 4.55 -10.63 -7.28
N GLU A 253 4.15 -10.99 -6.07
CA GLU A 253 2.93 -10.51 -5.42
C GLU A 253 2.98 -9.01 -5.08
N ASN A 254 4.19 -8.48 -4.85
CA ASN A 254 4.45 -7.08 -4.50
C ASN A 254 4.85 -6.22 -5.71
N ILE A 255 4.57 -6.70 -6.93
CA ILE A 255 4.79 -5.97 -8.17
C ILE A 255 3.47 -5.96 -8.95
N LEU A 256 2.83 -4.79 -9.05
CA LEU A 256 1.54 -4.61 -9.71
C LEU A 256 1.69 -4.06 -11.12
N LEU A 257 0.85 -4.50 -12.05
CA LEU A 257 0.66 -3.83 -13.33
C LEU A 257 -0.12 -2.53 -13.13
N LYS A 258 0.30 -1.43 -13.79
CA LYS A 258 -0.44 -0.15 -13.76
C LYS A 258 -1.85 -0.29 -14.32
N ALA A 259 -2.00 -1.04 -15.41
CA ALA A 259 -3.28 -1.26 -16.07
C ALA A 259 -3.33 -2.64 -16.73
N ARG A 260 -4.55 -3.14 -17.01
CA ARG A 260 -4.75 -4.39 -17.74
C ARG A 260 -4.13 -4.29 -19.14
N GLY A 261 -3.34 -5.30 -19.54
CA GLY A 261 -2.67 -5.33 -20.84
C GLY A 261 -1.42 -4.44 -20.95
N SER A 262 -1.11 -3.64 -19.93
CA SER A 262 0.15 -2.87 -19.87
C SER A 262 1.30 -3.74 -19.37
N SER A 263 2.52 -3.39 -19.77
CA SER A 263 3.77 -3.92 -19.16
C SER A 263 4.41 -2.95 -18.16
N SER A 264 3.77 -1.81 -17.92
CA SER A 264 4.19 -0.86 -16.89
C SER A 264 3.83 -1.41 -15.52
N ILE A 265 4.78 -1.37 -14.58
CA ILE A 265 4.61 -1.89 -13.23
C ILE A 265 4.82 -0.79 -12.19
N LYS A 266 4.35 -1.02 -10.97
CA LYS A 266 4.87 -0.36 -9.77
C LYS A 266 5.13 -1.39 -8.67
N VAL A 267 6.16 -1.14 -7.87
CA VAL A 267 6.47 -1.90 -6.66
C VAL A 267 5.59 -1.39 -5.51
N ILE A 268 5.04 -2.31 -4.74
CA ILE A 268 4.12 -2.04 -3.62
C ILE A 268 4.63 -2.65 -2.31
N ASP A 269 3.92 -2.37 -1.21
CA ASP A 269 4.10 -2.99 0.11
C ASP A 269 5.45 -2.72 0.77
N PHE A 270 5.65 -1.44 1.11
CA PHE A 270 6.80 -0.96 1.88
C PHE A 270 6.65 -1.20 3.40
N GLY A 271 5.68 -2.03 3.79
CA GLY A 271 5.43 -2.39 5.18
C GLY A 271 6.64 -3.02 5.85
N SER A 272 7.43 -3.81 5.12
CA SER A 272 8.64 -4.46 5.66
C SER A 272 9.91 -3.62 5.49
N SER A 273 9.82 -2.45 4.86
CA SER A 273 10.97 -1.66 4.49
C SER A 273 11.61 -0.95 5.68
N CYS A 274 12.91 -0.72 5.58
CA CYS A 274 13.66 0.04 6.58
C CYS A 274 14.80 0.82 5.93
N TYR A 275 15.30 1.83 6.63
CA TYR A 275 16.56 2.46 6.26
C TYR A 275 17.74 1.54 6.61
N THR A 276 18.81 1.59 5.82
CA THR A 276 20.03 0.77 6.04
C THR A 276 20.65 0.96 7.44
N HIS A 277 20.45 2.11 8.07
CA HIS A 277 20.91 2.43 9.42
C HIS A 277 19.89 2.12 10.53
N GLU A 278 18.63 1.81 10.19
CA GLU A 278 17.53 1.52 11.13
C GLU A 278 17.07 0.05 10.98
N ARG A 279 18.00 -0.90 10.88
CA ARG A 279 17.67 -2.33 10.73
C ARG A 279 17.18 -2.92 12.05
N VAL A 280 15.92 -3.38 12.07
CA VAL A 280 15.27 -3.92 13.29
C VAL A 280 15.15 -5.44 13.30
N TYR A 281 14.97 -6.07 12.13
CA TYR A 281 14.58 -7.49 12.05
C TYR A 281 15.67 -8.33 11.36
N THR A 282 15.98 -9.49 11.93
CA THR A 282 16.90 -10.47 11.33
C THR A 282 16.19 -11.48 10.43
N TYR A 283 14.91 -11.76 10.69
CA TYR A 283 14.08 -12.64 9.86
C TYR A 283 13.19 -11.80 8.93
N ILE A 284 13.70 -11.56 7.71
CA ILE A 284 13.06 -10.74 6.68
C ILE A 284 13.00 -11.49 5.34
N GLN A 285 12.38 -10.89 4.32
CA GLN A 285 12.11 -11.46 3.00
C GLN A 285 11.19 -12.69 3.04
N SER A 286 10.37 -12.84 2.00
CA SER A 286 9.63 -14.08 1.75
C SER A 286 10.60 -15.22 1.42
N ARG A 287 10.34 -16.44 1.94
CA ARG A 287 11.31 -17.57 1.95
C ARG A 287 12.01 -17.83 0.61
N PHE A 288 11.27 -17.86 -0.50
CA PHE A 288 11.82 -18.17 -1.83
C PHE A 288 12.70 -17.04 -2.40
N TYR A 289 12.53 -15.80 -1.91
CA TYR A 289 13.23 -14.61 -2.40
C TYR A 289 14.29 -14.12 -1.41
N ARG A 290 14.58 -14.91 -0.37
CA ARG A 290 15.46 -14.52 0.73
C ARG A 290 16.92 -14.72 0.36
N SER A 291 17.72 -13.70 0.63
CA SER A 291 19.16 -13.68 0.38
C SER A 291 19.94 -14.58 1.35
N PRO A 292 21.11 -15.08 0.94
CA PRO A 292 21.95 -15.95 1.77
C PRO A 292 22.45 -15.24 3.03
N GLU A 293 22.82 -13.95 2.95
CA GLU A 293 23.25 -13.18 4.11
C GLU A 293 22.17 -13.07 5.19
N VAL A 294 20.88 -12.97 4.80
CA VAL A 294 19.76 -13.01 5.74
C VAL A 294 19.59 -14.40 6.35
N ILE A 295 19.75 -15.47 5.56
CA ILE A 295 19.66 -16.85 6.06
C ILE A 295 20.78 -17.15 7.07
N LEU A 296 21.99 -16.67 6.78
CA LEU A 296 23.17 -16.88 7.61
C LEU A 296 23.24 -15.92 8.82
N GLY A 297 22.29 -14.99 8.95
CA GLY A 297 22.29 -13.99 10.02
C GLY A 297 23.43 -12.98 9.93
N LEU A 298 23.97 -12.76 8.73
CA LEU A 298 25.00 -11.77 8.45
C LEU A 298 24.39 -10.37 8.32
N GLN A 299 25.26 -9.36 8.34
CA GLN A 299 24.85 -7.99 8.10
C GLN A 299 24.32 -7.85 6.66
N TYR A 300 23.11 -7.33 6.52
CA TYR A 300 22.44 -7.15 5.23
C TYR A 300 22.23 -5.67 4.89
N GLY A 301 21.99 -5.39 3.60
CA GLY A 301 21.77 -4.05 3.06
C GLY A 301 20.84 -4.07 1.84
N THR A 302 20.90 -3.04 1.01
CA THR A 302 20.17 -2.96 -0.26
C THR A 302 20.43 -4.12 -1.24
N PRO A 303 21.59 -4.83 -1.24
CA PRO A 303 21.80 -5.97 -2.14
C PRO A 303 20.80 -7.12 -1.97
N ILE A 304 20.13 -7.26 -0.82
CA ILE A 304 19.14 -8.33 -0.63
C ILE A 304 17.96 -8.19 -1.58
N ASP A 305 17.61 -6.97 -1.99
CA ASP A 305 16.51 -6.73 -2.93
C ASP A 305 16.93 -7.05 -4.37
N MET A 306 18.22 -6.89 -4.69
CA MET A 306 18.79 -7.37 -5.96
C MET A 306 18.72 -8.90 -6.04
N TRP A 307 19.04 -9.60 -4.94
CA TRP A 307 18.85 -11.06 -4.85
C TRP A 307 17.40 -11.47 -5.10
N SER A 308 16.44 -10.83 -4.42
CA SER A 308 15.01 -11.10 -4.62
C SER A 308 14.56 -10.85 -6.06
N MET A 309 15.07 -9.80 -6.70
CA MET A 309 14.79 -9.48 -8.10
C MET A 309 15.27 -10.58 -9.05
N ASP A 310 16.49 -11.08 -8.87
CA ASP A 310 17.06 -12.08 -9.76
C ASP A 310 16.36 -13.43 -9.63
N TYR A 311 15.95 -13.81 -8.42
CA TYR A 311 15.10 -14.99 -8.23
C TYR A 311 13.72 -14.83 -8.90
N ALA A 312 13.13 -13.62 -8.86
CA ALA A 312 11.87 -13.35 -9.54
C ALA A 312 11.99 -13.42 -11.08
N LYS A 313 13.15 -13.05 -11.66
CA LYS A 313 13.45 -13.28 -13.09
C LYS A 313 13.64 -14.76 -13.38
N GLY A 314 14.44 -15.44 -12.55
CA GLY A 314 14.78 -16.86 -12.68
C GLY A 314 13.55 -17.76 -12.65
N PHE A 315 12.61 -17.51 -11.74
CA PHE A 315 11.35 -18.26 -11.62
C PHE A 315 10.52 -18.29 -12.92
N ASN A 316 10.54 -17.18 -13.67
CA ASN A 316 9.77 -17.05 -14.90
C ASN A 316 10.50 -17.64 -16.13
N LEU A 317 11.83 -17.75 -16.06
CA LEU A 317 12.64 -18.48 -17.04
C LEU A 317 12.60 -19.99 -16.78
N SER A 318 12.63 -20.40 -15.51
CA SER A 318 12.54 -21.80 -15.09
C SER A 318 11.17 -22.40 -15.39
N SER A 319 10.08 -21.63 -15.31
CA SER A 319 8.74 -22.11 -15.69
C SER A 319 8.62 -22.44 -17.19
N GLN A 320 9.42 -21.81 -18.05
CA GLN A 320 9.57 -22.20 -19.47
C GLN A 320 10.37 -23.48 -19.67
N LEU A 321 11.29 -23.79 -18.76
CA LEU A 321 12.14 -24.97 -18.84
C LEU A 321 11.47 -26.20 -18.20
N LEU A 322 10.66 -26.01 -17.16
CA LEU A 322 9.88 -27.06 -16.50
C LEU A 322 8.72 -27.62 -17.35
N SER A 323 8.35 -26.95 -18.46
CA SER A 323 7.41 -27.53 -19.44
C SER A 323 8.07 -28.55 -20.37
N ARG A 324 9.38 -28.80 -20.23
CA ARG A 324 10.10 -29.88 -20.92
C ARG A 324 10.27 -31.08 -19.97
N PRO A 325 9.81 -32.29 -20.33
CA PRO A 325 9.99 -33.47 -19.48
C PRO A 325 11.48 -33.78 -19.28
N GLY A 326 11.92 -33.92 -18.02
CA GLY A 326 13.27 -34.37 -17.63
C GLY A 326 14.19 -33.34 -16.94
N MET A 327 13.74 -32.12 -16.64
CA MET A 327 14.57 -31.03 -16.08
C MET A 327 14.29 -30.67 -14.61
N GLU A 328 13.59 -31.52 -13.87
CA GLU A 328 13.06 -31.22 -12.52
C GLU A 328 14.14 -30.96 -11.44
N SER A 329 15.39 -31.38 -11.66
CA SER A 329 16.47 -31.33 -10.66
C SER A 329 17.64 -30.39 -10.98
N TYR A 330 17.64 -29.69 -12.13
CA TYR A 330 18.79 -28.89 -12.58
C TYR A 330 18.70 -27.37 -12.31
N ILE A 331 17.51 -26.83 -12.03
CA ILE A 331 17.27 -25.37 -12.16
C ILE A 331 17.35 -24.60 -10.82
N THR A 332 17.65 -25.26 -9.71
CA THR A 332 17.89 -24.57 -8.43
C THR A 332 19.26 -23.88 -8.34
N LEU A 333 20.18 -24.14 -9.28
CA LEU A 333 21.57 -23.63 -9.22
C LEU A 333 21.97 -22.70 -10.38
N GLU A 334 21.38 -22.82 -11.58
CA GLU A 334 21.78 -21.98 -12.72
C GLU A 334 21.19 -20.55 -12.71
N ALA A 335 20.08 -20.31 -12.01
CA ALA A 335 19.44 -18.99 -11.98
C ALA A 335 20.14 -17.98 -11.04
N CYS A 336 21.02 -18.44 -10.15
CA CYS A 336 21.78 -17.63 -9.20
C CYS A 336 23.27 -17.73 -9.54
N GLY A 337 23.67 -17.14 -10.67
CA GLY A 337 25.00 -17.28 -11.26
C GLY A 337 26.16 -17.24 -10.26
N TRP A 338 26.72 -18.42 -9.97
CA TRP A 338 28.09 -18.67 -9.51
C TRP A 338 28.50 -20.10 -9.90
N VAL A 339 29.11 -20.27 -11.08
CA VAL A 339 30.31 -21.12 -11.28
C VAL A 339 31.14 -20.50 -12.41
N ILE A 340 32.36 -20.06 -12.07
CA ILE A 340 33.51 -20.01 -12.99
C ILE A 340 34.26 -21.34 -12.84
N ALA A 341 34.82 -21.81 -13.96
CA ALA A 341 35.67 -22.99 -14.21
C ALA A 341 34.92 -24.33 -14.41
N ASP A 342 35.20 -25.13 -15.43
CA ASP A 342 36.50 -25.38 -16.05
C ASP A 342 36.39 -25.70 -17.56
N ASP A 343 37.49 -25.43 -18.28
CA ASP A 343 37.74 -25.81 -19.67
C ASP A 343 37.72 -27.34 -19.86
N ARG A 344 36.82 -27.84 -20.72
CA ARG A 344 37.15 -28.78 -21.82
C ARG A 344 35.98 -29.14 -22.71
#